data_AF-A0A8T2WPA8-F1
#
_entry.id   AF-A0A8T2WPA8-F1
#
_cell.length_a   1.000
_cell.length_b   1.000
_cell.length_c   1.000
_cell.angle_alpha   90.00
_cell.angle_beta   90.00
_cell.angle_gamma   90.00
#
_symmetry.space_group_name_H-M   'P 1'
#
loop_
_entity.id
_entity.type
_entity.pdbx_description
1 polymer ?
#
loop_
_entity_poly.entity_id
_entity_poly.type
_entity_poly.pdbx_seq_one_letter_code
_entity_poly.pdbx_strand_id
1 'polypeptide(L)'
;MEMVEADSSTAKLYSLNPNRISNEDILFCIDIGPESLVEMKSTGPGGKPLTRLDSIKQAILVFINAKLSINPDHRFAFSTLAKTASWLRKEFSSDVESAAAALRGLSAASASSSGPPDLTQLFRVAAHEAKKSYAQNRILRVILIYCRSCVQPQHQWPVSQKLFTLDVMYLHDKPGPDNCPQEVYDALVDTLEHVSQYEGYIHETGQGVRILLRYMSVLLSHPQQRCTQDMMDLPKSLTKRSPTCDPANGEEGAPISSQ
;
A
#
# COMPACT_ATOMS: atom_id res chain seq x y z
N MET A 1 -26.23 44.89 42.78
CA MET A 1 -25.02 44.06 42.77
C MET A 1 -25.51 42.65 42.47
N GLU A 2 -25.64 42.33 41.19
CA GLU A 2 -26.12 41.02 40.73
C GLU A 2 -25.07 39.97 41.05
N MET A 3 -25.51 38.86 41.66
CA MET A 3 -24.72 37.65 41.78
C MET A 3 -24.62 37.04 40.39
N VAL A 4 -23.42 37.00 39.85
CA VAL A 4 -23.09 36.19 38.67
C VAL A 4 -22.96 34.75 39.16
N GLU A 5 -23.97 33.94 38.92
CA GLU A 5 -23.85 32.49 39.03
C GLU A 5 -22.79 32.01 38.04
N ALA A 6 -21.73 31.40 38.58
CA ALA A 6 -20.72 30.73 37.78
C ALA A 6 -21.33 29.45 37.20
N ASP A 7 -21.71 29.52 35.93
CA ASP A 7 -22.14 28.37 35.15
C ASP A 7 -21.00 27.35 35.11
N SER A 8 -21.17 26.23 35.81
CA SER A 8 -20.17 25.17 35.87
C SER A 8 -20.12 24.48 34.51
N SER A 9 -19.21 24.93 33.65
CA SER A 9 -18.89 24.27 32.40
C SER A 9 -18.24 22.92 32.70
N THR A 10 -19.08 21.91 32.87
CA THR A 10 -18.68 20.50 32.84
C THR A 10 -18.05 20.26 31.48
N ALA A 11 -16.72 20.17 31.45
CA ALA A 11 -15.98 19.74 30.28
C ALA A 11 -16.57 18.41 29.82
N LYS A 12 -17.33 18.42 28.72
CA LYS A 12 -17.86 17.19 28.12
C LYS A 12 -16.66 16.32 27.82
N LEU A 13 -16.49 15.26 28.60
CA LEU A 13 -15.49 14.21 28.36
C LEU A 13 -15.64 13.79 26.90
N TYR A 14 -14.58 13.97 26.13
CA TYR A 14 -14.56 13.55 24.73
C TYR A 14 -14.79 12.03 24.68
N SER A 15 -15.98 11.63 24.28
CA SER A 15 -16.34 10.22 24.08
C SER A 15 -16.44 9.97 22.59
N LEU A 16 -15.62 9.05 22.09
CA LEU A 16 -15.76 8.56 20.73
C LEU A 16 -17.06 7.76 20.62
N ASN A 17 -17.82 7.96 19.55
CA ASN A 17 -18.96 7.10 19.26
C ASN A 17 -18.44 5.68 19.02
N PRO A 18 -19.00 4.64 19.68
CA PRO A 18 -18.62 3.27 19.41
C PRO A 18 -18.98 2.93 17.96
N ASN A 19 -17.96 2.74 17.12
CA ASN A 19 -18.14 2.35 15.74
C ASN A 19 -17.62 0.93 15.57
N ARG A 20 -18.45 0.01 15.06
CA ARG A 20 -18.00 -1.36 14.78
C ARG A 20 -17.17 -1.35 13.51
N ILE A 21 -15.90 -1.68 13.67
CA ILE A 21 -14.98 -1.88 12.55
C ILE A 21 -15.29 -3.26 11.96
N SER A 22 -15.59 -3.31 10.67
CA SER A 22 -15.91 -4.57 9.99
C SER A 22 -14.66 -5.43 9.83
N ASN A 23 -14.82 -6.76 9.81
CA ASN A 23 -13.72 -7.63 9.41
C ASN A 23 -13.47 -7.49 7.90
N GLU A 24 -12.21 -7.49 7.48
CA GLU A 24 -11.82 -7.40 6.06
C GLU A 24 -11.70 -8.77 5.38
N ASP A 25 -12.25 -8.86 4.17
CA ASP A 25 -11.79 -9.78 3.14
C ASP A 25 -10.81 -9.02 2.24
N ILE A 26 -9.58 -9.51 2.12
CA ILE A 26 -8.50 -8.84 1.39
C ILE A 26 -8.09 -9.67 0.17
N LEU A 27 -8.31 -9.12 -1.02
CA LEU A 27 -7.87 -9.71 -2.28
C LEU A 27 -6.56 -9.08 -2.73
N PHE A 28 -5.48 -9.86 -2.74
CA PHE A 28 -4.23 -9.46 -3.38
C PHE A 28 -4.31 -9.75 -4.87
N CYS A 29 -4.14 -8.72 -5.70
CA CYS A 29 -3.97 -8.88 -7.14
C CYS A 29 -2.52 -8.55 -7.52
N ILE A 30 -1.79 -9.54 -8.04
CA ILE A 30 -0.34 -9.42 -8.27
C ILE A 30 -0.06 -9.40 -9.76
N ASP A 31 0.51 -8.30 -10.26
CA ASP A 31 1.01 -8.23 -11.63
C ASP A 31 2.19 -9.17 -11.82
N ILE A 32 2.00 -10.14 -12.71
CA ILE A 32 2.98 -11.17 -13.07
C ILE A 32 3.63 -10.87 -14.42
N GLY A 33 3.54 -9.64 -14.93
CA GLY A 33 4.24 -9.23 -16.14
C GLY A 33 5.76 -9.38 -16.04
N PRO A 34 6.49 -9.31 -17.16
CA PRO A 34 7.95 -9.55 -17.19
C PRO A 34 8.74 -8.65 -16.23
N GLU A 35 8.29 -7.41 -16.02
CA GLU A 35 8.91 -6.46 -15.08
C GLU A 35 8.86 -6.93 -13.62
N SER A 36 7.98 -7.88 -13.26
CA SER A 36 7.99 -8.50 -11.93
C SER A 36 9.26 -9.32 -11.66
N LEU A 37 10.01 -9.71 -12.69
CA LEU A 37 11.29 -10.41 -12.56
C LEU A 37 12.49 -9.46 -12.39
N VAL A 38 12.30 -8.14 -12.54
CA VAL A 38 13.38 -7.17 -12.36
C VAL A 38 13.87 -7.20 -10.92
N GLU A 39 15.18 -7.16 -10.73
CA GLU A 39 15.80 -7.14 -9.41
C GLU A 39 15.53 -5.83 -8.68
N MET A 40 15.15 -5.93 -7.41
CA MET A 40 15.08 -4.77 -6.53
C MET A 40 16.46 -4.47 -5.95
N LYS A 41 16.73 -3.20 -5.64
CA LYS A 41 18.00 -2.80 -5.03
C LYS A 41 18.24 -3.59 -3.74
N SER A 42 19.36 -4.30 -3.68
CA SER A 42 19.72 -5.11 -2.52
C SER A 42 19.99 -4.25 -1.29
N THR A 43 19.65 -4.77 -0.11
CA THR A 43 19.89 -4.08 1.15
C THR A 43 21.21 -4.57 1.76
N GLY A 44 22.33 -4.11 1.20
CA GLY A 44 23.66 -4.26 1.79
C GLY A 44 24.65 -5.10 0.98
N PRO A 45 25.94 -5.09 1.37
CA PRO A 45 26.99 -5.84 0.68
C PRO A 45 26.78 -7.35 0.92
N GLY A 46 26.52 -8.11 -0.14
CA GLY A 46 26.44 -9.59 -0.09
C GLY A 46 25.04 -10.20 -0.02
N GLY A 47 23.96 -9.41 -0.07
CA GLY A 47 22.61 -9.95 -0.20
C GLY A 47 22.35 -10.51 -1.60
N LYS A 48 21.75 -11.71 -1.71
CA LYS A 48 21.27 -12.24 -2.99
C LYS A 48 20.29 -11.22 -3.61
N PRO A 49 20.43 -10.85 -4.89
CA PRO A 49 19.43 -10.02 -5.53
C PRO A 49 18.07 -10.71 -5.49
N LEU A 50 17.05 -9.98 -5.06
CA LEU A 50 15.67 -10.44 -5.04
C LEU A 50 14.91 -9.76 -6.16
N THR A 51 14.15 -10.54 -6.92
CA THR A 51 13.21 -9.98 -7.90
C THR A 51 12.09 -9.20 -7.19
N ARG A 52 11.39 -8.32 -7.92
CA ARG A 52 10.16 -7.70 -7.42
C ARG A 52 9.18 -8.78 -6.97
N LEU A 53 8.98 -9.84 -7.76
CA LEU A 53 8.07 -10.94 -7.45
C LEU A 53 8.42 -11.65 -6.14
N ASP A 54 9.71 -11.94 -5.90
CA ASP A 54 10.15 -12.55 -4.64
C ASP A 54 9.96 -11.62 -3.45
N SER A 55 10.23 -10.33 -3.65
CA SER A 55 10.03 -9.29 -2.63
C SER A 55 8.54 -9.12 -2.30
N ILE A 56 7.67 -9.17 -3.30
CA ILE A 56 6.21 -9.13 -3.16
C ILE A 56 5.72 -10.32 -2.32
N LYS A 57 6.16 -11.54 -2.65
CA LYS A 57 5.80 -12.76 -1.89
C LYS A 57 6.14 -12.60 -0.41
N GLN A 58 7.36 -12.14 -0.11
CA GLN A 58 7.80 -11.90 1.27
C GLN A 58 6.96 -10.81 1.95
N ALA A 59 6.71 -9.70 1.27
CA ALA A 59 5.98 -8.58 1.84
C ALA A 59 4.50 -8.91 2.12
N ILE A 60 3.86 -9.69 1.25
CA ILE A 60 2.49 -10.19 1.48
C ILE A 60 2.46 -11.12 2.70
N LEU A 61 3.43 -12.02 2.86
CA LEU A 61 3.46 -12.91 4.04
C LEU A 61 3.64 -12.14 5.34
N VAL A 62 4.53 -11.14 5.36
CA VAL A 62 4.69 -10.24 6.51
C VAL A 62 3.39 -9.50 6.79
N PHE A 63 2.74 -8.96 5.75
CA PHE A 63 1.44 -8.29 5.88
C PHE A 63 0.39 -9.21 6.50
N ILE A 64 0.22 -10.43 5.99
CA ILE A 64 -0.81 -11.36 6.46
C ILE A 64 -0.60 -11.71 7.94
N ASN A 65 0.63 -12.04 8.33
CA ASN A 65 0.95 -12.35 9.73
C ASN A 65 0.65 -11.16 10.65
N ALA A 66 1.07 -9.94 10.25
CA ALA A 66 0.82 -8.74 11.04
C ALA A 66 -0.68 -8.41 11.10
N LYS A 67 -1.40 -8.56 9.98
CA LYS A 67 -2.84 -8.25 9.89
C LYS A 67 -3.68 -9.22 10.72
N LEU A 68 -3.34 -10.51 10.73
CA LEU A 68 -3.98 -11.51 11.58
C LEU A 68 -3.65 -11.33 13.06
N SER A 69 -2.45 -10.82 13.38
CA SER A 69 -2.08 -10.47 14.75
C SER A 69 -2.90 -9.29 15.29
N ILE A 70 -3.35 -8.38 14.41
CA ILE A 70 -4.27 -7.29 14.75
C ILE A 70 -5.69 -7.84 14.95
N ASN A 71 -6.16 -8.70 14.02
CA ASN A 71 -7.45 -9.35 14.12
C ASN A 71 -7.45 -10.69 13.33
N PRO A 72 -7.64 -11.84 14.01
CA PRO A 72 -7.56 -13.16 13.39
C PRO A 72 -8.72 -13.48 12.44
N ASP A 73 -9.80 -12.69 12.47
CA ASP A 73 -10.96 -12.91 11.62
C ASP A 73 -10.78 -12.35 10.20
N HIS A 74 -9.68 -11.64 9.90
CA HIS A 74 -9.36 -11.22 8.53
C HIS A 74 -9.09 -12.41 7.61
N ARG A 75 -9.49 -12.32 6.35
CA ARG A 75 -9.33 -13.41 5.37
C ARG A 75 -8.68 -12.90 4.10
N PHE A 76 -7.95 -13.79 3.42
CA PHE A 76 -7.15 -13.45 2.26
C PHE A 76 -7.44 -14.36 1.07
N ALA A 77 -7.48 -13.77 -0.12
CA ALA A 77 -7.54 -14.45 -1.41
C ALA A 77 -6.51 -13.83 -2.37
N PHE A 78 -6.22 -14.53 -3.46
CA PHE A 78 -5.13 -14.16 -4.37
C PHE A 78 -5.56 -14.28 -5.83
N SER A 79 -5.26 -13.25 -6.61
CA SER A 79 -5.36 -13.23 -8.06
C SER A 79 -4.04 -12.77 -8.67
N THR A 80 -3.84 -13.10 -9.93
CA THR A 80 -2.72 -12.61 -10.74
C THR A 80 -3.25 -11.69 -11.83
N LEU A 81 -2.42 -10.75 -12.28
CA LEU A 81 -2.69 -9.88 -13.41
C LEU A 81 -1.62 -10.12 -14.49
N ALA A 82 -2.01 -10.79 -15.58
CA ALA A 82 -1.24 -10.83 -16.81
C ALA A 82 -1.88 -9.84 -17.80
N LYS A 83 -2.50 -10.33 -18.89
CA LYS A 83 -3.36 -9.47 -19.72
C LYS A 83 -4.67 -9.12 -19.00
N THR A 84 -5.24 -10.10 -18.30
CA THR A 84 -6.46 -9.96 -17.49
C THR A 84 -6.23 -10.60 -16.13
N ALA A 85 -7.07 -10.26 -15.15
CA ALA A 85 -7.02 -10.91 -13.85
C ALA A 85 -7.45 -12.39 -13.92
N SER A 86 -6.78 -13.25 -13.15
CA SER A 86 -7.13 -14.66 -12.97
C SER A 86 -6.92 -15.09 -11.52
N TRP A 87 -7.69 -16.06 -11.04
CA TRP A 87 -7.54 -16.56 -9.67
C TRP A 87 -6.26 -17.37 -9.51
N LEU A 88 -5.48 -17.04 -8.48
CA LEU A 88 -4.44 -17.92 -7.94
C LEU A 88 -5.03 -18.81 -6.84
N ARG A 89 -5.86 -18.21 -5.98
CA ARG A 89 -6.64 -18.88 -4.95
C ARG A 89 -7.87 -18.06 -4.64
N LYS A 90 -9.04 -18.66 -4.81
CA LYS A 90 -10.34 -17.96 -4.76
C LYS A 90 -10.92 -17.91 -3.35
N GLU A 91 -10.67 -18.94 -2.55
CA GLU A 91 -11.24 -19.07 -1.22
C GLU A 91 -10.56 -18.10 -0.23
N PHE A 92 -11.35 -17.19 0.33
CA PHE A 92 -10.93 -16.31 1.42
C PHE A 92 -10.69 -17.13 2.69
N SER A 93 -9.48 -17.05 3.24
CA SER A 93 -9.08 -17.82 4.42
C SER A 93 -8.03 -17.06 5.24
N SER A 94 -8.02 -17.29 6.55
CA SER A 94 -7.04 -16.76 7.50
C SER A 94 -5.81 -17.67 7.68
N ASP A 95 -5.72 -18.78 6.94
CA ASP A 95 -4.61 -19.72 7.06
C ASP A 95 -3.34 -19.21 6.35
N VAL A 96 -2.30 -18.97 7.15
CA VAL A 96 -0.99 -18.48 6.70
C VAL A 96 -0.27 -19.53 5.86
N GLU A 97 -0.41 -20.82 6.16
CA GLU A 97 0.27 -21.88 5.41
C GLU A 97 -0.30 -22.01 3.99
N SER A 98 -1.63 -21.96 3.86
CA SER A 98 -2.28 -21.94 2.55
C SER A 98 -1.94 -20.68 1.75
N ALA A 99 -1.82 -19.52 2.40
CA ALA A 99 -1.32 -18.30 1.74
C ALA A 99 0.13 -18.47 1.24
N ALA A 100 1.02 -19.02 2.07
CA ALA A 100 2.40 -19.29 1.70
C ALA A 100 2.51 -20.32 0.55
N ALA A 101 1.67 -21.35 0.55
CA ALA A 101 1.60 -22.34 -0.53
C ALA A 101 1.16 -21.69 -1.86
N ALA A 102 0.12 -20.84 -1.83
CA ALA A 102 -0.34 -20.12 -3.02
C ALA A 102 0.76 -19.21 -3.59
N LEU A 103 1.41 -18.42 -2.73
CA LEU A 103 2.50 -17.52 -3.14
C LEU A 103 3.74 -18.25 -3.65
N ARG A 104 4.02 -19.47 -3.16
CA ARG A 104 5.13 -20.30 -3.66
C ARG A 104 4.90 -20.73 -5.11
N GLY A 105 3.65 -21.01 -5.49
CA GLY A 105 3.28 -21.40 -6.86
C GLY A 105 3.25 -20.24 -7.86
N LEU A 106 3.40 -18.99 -7.41
CA LEU A 106 3.34 -17.82 -8.27
C LEU A 106 4.62 -17.67 -9.11
N SER A 107 4.46 -17.56 -10.42
CA SER A 107 5.52 -17.33 -11.40
C SER A 107 5.16 -16.18 -12.34
N ALA A 108 6.17 -15.57 -12.97
CA ALA A 108 5.94 -14.55 -13.98
C ALA A 108 5.29 -15.17 -15.24
N ALA A 109 4.44 -14.40 -15.88
CA ALA A 109 3.84 -14.75 -17.16
C ALA A 109 4.89 -14.71 -18.28
N SER A 110 4.74 -15.60 -19.26
CA SER A 110 5.54 -15.59 -20.48
C SER A 110 5.35 -14.27 -21.25
N ALA A 111 6.42 -13.78 -21.89
CA ALA A 111 6.41 -12.52 -22.65
C ALA A 111 5.34 -12.43 -23.75
N SER A 112 4.78 -13.56 -24.19
CA SER A 112 3.70 -13.64 -25.18
C SER A 112 2.34 -13.12 -24.71
N SER A 113 2.19 -12.75 -23.43
CA SER A 113 0.95 -12.15 -22.88
C SER A 113 0.94 -10.61 -22.90
N SER A 114 1.74 -9.96 -23.76
CA SER A 114 2.06 -8.51 -23.75
C SER A 114 0.98 -7.57 -24.31
N GLY A 115 -0.29 -7.78 -23.95
CA GLY A 115 -1.31 -6.74 -24.11
C GLY A 115 -1.29 -5.74 -22.94
N PRO A 116 -1.87 -4.54 -23.10
CA PRO A 116 -2.20 -3.67 -21.97
C PRO A 116 -2.99 -4.46 -20.91
N PRO A 117 -2.62 -4.38 -19.62
CA PRO A 117 -3.35 -5.09 -18.59
C PRO A 117 -4.74 -4.49 -18.42
N ASP A 118 -5.76 -5.34 -18.48
CA ASP A 118 -7.16 -4.98 -18.33
C ASP A 118 -7.67 -5.38 -16.93
N LEU A 119 -7.99 -4.38 -16.11
CA LEU A 119 -8.51 -4.54 -14.75
C LEU A 119 -10.02 -4.80 -14.72
N THR A 120 -10.73 -4.76 -15.85
CA THR A 120 -12.18 -4.98 -15.91
C THR A 120 -12.60 -6.28 -15.24
N GLN A 121 -11.86 -7.36 -15.48
CA GLN A 121 -12.16 -8.66 -14.85
C GLN A 121 -11.86 -8.67 -13.35
N LEU A 122 -10.81 -7.98 -12.91
CA LEU A 122 -10.53 -7.80 -11.48
C LEU A 122 -11.70 -7.11 -10.79
N PHE A 123 -12.22 -6.04 -11.40
CA PHE A 123 -13.31 -5.27 -10.81
C PHE A 123 -14.63 -6.02 -10.79
N ARG A 124 -14.94 -6.81 -11.83
CA ARG A 124 -16.10 -7.71 -11.82
C ARG A 124 -16.03 -8.72 -10.68
N VAL A 125 -14.86 -9.34 -10.50
CA VAL A 125 -14.59 -10.28 -9.42
C VAL A 125 -14.71 -9.58 -8.06
N ALA A 126 -14.05 -8.43 -7.89
CA ALA A 126 -14.07 -7.68 -6.64
C ALA A 126 -15.49 -7.21 -6.28
N ALA A 127 -16.26 -6.68 -7.23
CA ALA A 127 -17.65 -6.29 -7.01
C ALA A 127 -18.55 -7.46 -6.59
N HIS A 128 -18.33 -8.64 -7.17
CA HIS A 128 -19.07 -9.85 -6.80
C HIS A 128 -18.70 -10.32 -5.39
N GLU A 129 -17.42 -10.40 -5.06
CA GLU A 129 -16.96 -10.81 -3.73
C GLU A 129 -17.31 -9.76 -2.67
N ALA A 130 -17.32 -8.47 -3.00
CA ALA A 130 -17.74 -7.40 -2.09
C ALA A 130 -19.18 -7.56 -1.62
N LYS A 131 -20.09 -7.93 -2.52
CA LYS A 131 -21.49 -8.21 -2.16
C LYS A 131 -21.61 -9.40 -1.20
N LYS A 132 -20.79 -10.43 -1.38
CA LYS A 132 -20.74 -11.58 -0.47
C LYS A 132 -20.16 -11.22 0.89
N SER A 133 -19.06 -10.47 0.91
CA SER A 133 -18.44 -9.96 2.13
C SER A 133 -19.45 -9.12 2.92
N TYR A 134 -20.16 -8.22 2.25
CA TYR A 134 -21.18 -7.38 2.86
C TYR A 134 -22.31 -8.19 3.49
N ALA A 135 -22.79 -9.25 2.82
CA ALA A 135 -23.79 -10.18 3.37
C ALA A 135 -23.31 -10.90 4.64
N GLN A 136 -22.00 -10.94 4.90
CA GLN A 136 -21.38 -11.50 6.10
C GLN A 136 -20.94 -10.43 7.12
N ASN A 137 -21.38 -9.17 6.96
CA ASN A 137 -20.93 -8.01 7.76
C ASN A 137 -19.42 -7.74 7.68
N ARG A 138 -18.86 -7.92 6.49
CA ARG A 138 -17.43 -7.73 6.18
C ARG A 138 -17.28 -6.72 5.04
N ILE A 139 -16.12 -6.08 4.94
CA ILE A 139 -15.78 -5.24 3.80
C ILE A 139 -14.79 -5.96 2.89
N LEU A 140 -14.84 -5.69 1.58
CA LEU A 140 -13.83 -6.14 0.64
C LEU A 140 -12.82 -5.02 0.38
N ARG A 141 -11.55 -5.39 0.47
CA ARG A 141 -10.41 -4.57 0.09
C ARG A 141 -9.58 -5.30 -0.96
N VAL A 142 -9.20 -4.58 -2.01
CA VAL A 142 -8.30 -5.07 -3.05
C VAL A 142 -6.97 -4.36 -2.90
N ILE A 143 -5.87 -5.11 -2.83
CA ILE A 143 -4.51 -4.56 -2.88
C ILE A 143 -3.91 -4.99 -4.22
N LEU A 144 -3.84 -4.05 -5.16
CA LEU A 144 -3.21 -4.22 -6.47
C LEU A 144 -1.72 -3.95 -6.34
N ILE A 145 -0.90 -4.93 -6.71
CA ILE A 145 0.54 -4.79 -6.80
C ILE A 145 0.91 -4.74 -8.28
N TYR A 146 1.21 -3.55 -8.79
CA TYR A 146 1.43 -3.28 -10.21
C TYR A 146 2.91 -3.13 -10.50
N CYS A 147 3.44 -3.78 -11.54
CA CYS A 147 4.89 -3.84 -11.79
C CYS A 147 5.34 -3.24 -13.12
N ARG A 148 4.42 -2.89 -14.03
CA ARG A 148 4.77 -2.41 -15.38
C ARG A 148 4.99 -0.91 -15.39
N SER A 149 6.11 -0.46 -15.95
CA SER A 149 6.49 0.96 -15.96
C SER A 149 6.25 1.68 -17.28
N CYS A 150 5.93 0.94 -18.34
CA CYS A 150 5.71 1.48 -19.68
C CYS A 150 4.28 1.28 -20.22
N VAL A 151 3.37 0.71 -19.43
CA VAL A 151 2.01 0.39 -19.87
C VAL A 151 1.01 0.78 -18.81
N GLN A 152 0.04 1.61 -19.18
CA GLN A 152 -1.08 1.98 -18.31
C GLN A 152 -2.09 0.84 -18.22
N PRO A 153 -2.64 0.54 -17.02
CA PRO A 153 -3.77 -0.36 -16.92
C PRO A 153 -5.02 0.26 -17.55
N GLN A 154 -5.85 -0.58 -18.16
CA GLN A 154 -7.13 -0.17 -18.74
C GLN A 154 -8.27 -0.83 -18.00
N HIS A 155 -9.44 -0.20 -18.01
CA HIS A 155 -10.66 -0.83 -17.53
C HIS A 155 -11.91 -0.23 -18.15
N GLN A 156 -12.98 -1.02 -18.18
CA GLN A 156 -14.33 -0.58 -18.49
C GLN A 156 -15.21 -0.85 -17.27
N TRP A 157 -15.32 0.15 -16.39
CA TRP A 157 -16.06 0.03 -15.13
C TRP A 157 -17.02 1.20 -14.94
N PRO A 158 -18.28 0.98 -14.56
CA PRO A 158 -19.22 2.07 -14.33
C PRO A 158 -18.80 2.95 -13.12
N VAL A 159 -18.83 4.28 -13.28
CA VAL A 159 -18.48 5.27 -12.24
C VAL A 159 -19.32 5.11 -10.96
N SER A 160 -20.56 4.62 -11.08
CA SER A 160 -21.49 4.47 -9.96
C SER A 160 -21.20 3.29 -9.03
N GLN A 161 -20.23 2.41 -9.36
CA GLN A 161 -20.00 1.16 -8.64
C GLN A 161 -18.73 1.21 -7.77
N LYS A 162 -18.86 1.80 -6.58
CA LYS A 162 -17.83 1.82 -5.52
C LYS A 162 -18.15 0.83 -4.41
N LEU A 163 -17.93 -0.46 -4.69
CA LEU A 163 -18.34 -1.58 -3.81
C LEU A 163 -17.23 -2.12 -2.92
N PHE A 164 -15.98 -1.81 -3.24
CA PHE A 164 -14.79 -2.28 -2.51
C PHE A 164 -13.79 -1.12 -2.40
N THR A 165 -12.76 -1.27 -1.58
CA THR A 165 -11.66 -0.29 -1.52
C THR A 165 -10.48 -0.81 -2.30
N LEU A 166 -9.87 0.02 -3.16
CA LEU A 166 -8.63 -0.33 -3.87
C LEU A 166 -7.45 0.39 -3.23
N ASP A 167 -6.41 -0.37 -2.90
CA ASP A 167 -5.07 0.17 -2.66
C ASP A 167 -4.12 -0.30 -3.75
N VAL A 168 -3.11 0.52 -4.02
CA VAL A 168 -2.12 0.27 -5.07
C VAL A 168 -0.71 0.31 -4.48
N MET A 169 0.06 -0.74 -4.76
CA MET A 169 1.51 -0.78 -4.58
C MET A 169 2.15 -0.80 -5.97
N TYR A 170 2.70 0.33 -6.39
CA TYR A 170 3.31 0.49 -7.71
C TYR A 170 4.83 0.30 -7.65
N LEU A 171 5.34 -0.76 -8.28
CA LEU A 171 6.76 -1.07 -8.34
C LEU A 171 7.28 -0.82 -9.75
N HIS A 172 8.20 0.12 -9.91
CA HIS A 172 8.64 0.56 -11.23
C HIS A 172 10.13 0.90 -11.24
N ASP A 173 10.74 0.89 -12.41
CA ASP A 173 12.08 1.47 -12.58
C ASP A 173 11.99 2.99 -12.65
N LYS A 174 13.13 3.64 -12.48
CA LYS A 174 13.21 5.08 -12.72
C LYS A 174 12.82 5.40 -14.18
N PRO A 175 12.27 6.59 -14.44
CA PRO A 175 12.01 7.04 -15.81
C PRO A 175 13.25 6.93 -16.68
N GLY A 176 13.06 6.51 -17.91
CA GLY A 176 14.08 6.26 -18.93
C GLY A 176 13.45 6.31 -20.33
N PRO A 177 14.24 6.03 -21.39
CA PRO A 177 13.76 6.17 -22.77
C PRO A 177 12.59 5.25 -23.12
N ASP A 178 12.49 4.09 -22.46
CA ASP A 178 11.55 3.03 -22.79
C ASP A 178 10.36 2.93 -21.80
N ASN A 179 10.26 3.84 -20.83
CA ASN A 179 9.19 3.82 -19.83
C ASN A 179 8.77 5.23 -19.36
N CYS A 180 7.51 5.35 -18.95
CA CYS A 180 6.96 6.58 -18.38
C CYS A 180 6.18 6.25 -17.10
N PRO A 181 6.87 6.03 -15.96
CA PRO A 181 6.21 5.67 -14.71
C PRO A 181 5.16 6.69 -14.24
N GLN A 182 5.34 7.97 -14.58
CA GLN A 182 4.40 9.02 -14.21
C GLN A 182 3.02 8.80 -14.85
N GLU A 183 2.96 8.53 -16.15
CA GLU A 183 1.68 8.26 -16.83
C GLU A 183 0.97 7.03 -16.26
N VAL A 184 1.75 6.01 -15.87
CA VAL A 184 1.21 4.81 -15.22
C VAL A 184 0.68 5.14 -13.82
N TYR A 185 1.42 5.94 -13.05
CA TYR A 185 1.00 6.40 -11.73
C TYR A 185 -0.31 7.18 -11.82
N ASP A 186 -0.40 8.14 -12.73
CA ASP A 186 -1.59 8.96 -12.94
C ASP A 186 -2.82 8.08 -13.29
N ALA A 187 -2.64 7.12 -14.20
CA ALA A 187 -3.70 6.16 -14.54
C ALA A 187 -4.13 5.28 -13.34
N LEU A 188 -3.19 4.92 -12.45
CA LEU A 188 -3.49 4.17 -11.23
C LEU A 188 -4.22 5.02 -10.19
N VAL A 189 -3.89 6.32 -10.07
CA VAL A 189 -4.62 7.28 -9.22
C VAL A 189 -6.06 7.42 -9.71
N ASP A 190 -6.25 7.69 -11.01
CA ASP A 190 -7.59 7.80 -11.62
C ASP A 190 -8.41 6.52 -11.38
N THR A 191 -7.78 5.35 -11.55
CA THR A 191 -8.41 4.05 -11.28
C THR A 191 -8.86 3.93 -9.83
N LEU A 192 -8.00 4.31 -8.89
CA LEU A 192 -8.25 4.25 -7.45
C LEU A 192 -9.41 5.15 -7.04
N GLU A 193 -9.44 6.39 -7.52
CA GLU A 193 -10.53 7.34 -7.27
C GLU A 193 -11.86 6.86 -7.87
N HIS A 194 -11.80 6.19 -9.02
CA HIS A 194 -12.97 5.70 -9.73
C HIS A 194 -13.70 4.55 -9.03
N VAL A 195 -12.96 3.62 -8.39
CA VAL A 195 -13.56 2.37 -7.87
C VAL A 195 -13.68 2.29 -6.35
N SER A 196 -12.95 3.11 -5.59
CA SER A 196 -12.83 2.91 -4.14
C SER A 196 -14.01 3.44 -3.33
N GLN A 197 -14.56 2.59 -2.46
CA GLN A 197 -15.62 2.93 -1.51
C GLN A 197 -15.14 3.83 -0.37
N TYR A 198 -14.03 3.45 0.26
CA TYR A 198 -13.29 4.28 1.22
C TYR A 198 -12.07 4.88 0.52
N GLU A 199 -11.39 5.82 1.17
CA GLU A 199 -10.11 6.36 0.70
C GLU A 199 -9.17 5.20 0.33
N GLY A 200 -8.72 5.14 -0.92
CA GLY A 200 -7.69 4.22 -1.37
C GLY A 200 -6.31 4.83 -1.18
N TYR A 201 -5.30 4.03 -0.87
CA TYR A 201 -3.91 4.47 -0.80
C TYR A 201 -3.12 3.98 -2.01
N ILE A 202 -2.24 4.83 -2.52
CA ILE A 202 -1.27 4.49 -3.56
C ILE A 202 0.16 4.79 -3.10
N HIS A 203 1.01 3.79 -3.10
CA HIS A 203 2.43 3.93 -2.81
C HIS A 203 3.26 3.43 -3.98
N GLU A 204 4.29 4.19 -4.35
CA GLU A 204 5.23 3.82 -5.39
C GLU A 204 6.65 3.60 -4.87
N THR A 205 7.40 2.68 -5.47
CA THR A 205 8.82 2.53 -5.19
C THR A 205 9.57 1.81 -6.31
N GLY A 206 10.64 2.45 -6.81
CA GLY A 206 11.73 1.80 -7.53
C GLY A 206 12.96 1.47 -6.66
N GLN A 207 12.78 1.46 -5.35
CA GLN A 207 13.82 1.20 -4.35
C GLN A 207 13.80 -0.25 -3.84
N GLY A 208 14.65 -0.58 -2.88
CA GLY A 208 14.80 -1.93 -2.33
C GLY A 208 13.64 -2.40 -1.44
N VAL A 209 13.65 -3.69 -1.11
CA VAL A 209 12.61 -4.41 -0.33
C VAL A 209 12.20 -3.72 0.98
N ARG A 210 13.11 -3.00 1.65
CA ARG A 210 12.81 -2.25 2.89
C ARG A 210 11.72 -1.21 2.69
N ILE A 211 11.71 -0.50 1.57
CA ILE A 211 10.70 0.52 1.28
C ILE A 211 9.35 -0.13 0.96
N LEU A 212 9.36 -1.23 0.20
CA LEU A 212 8.16 -2.05 -0.03
C LEU A 212 7.54 -2.51 1.31
N LEU A 213 8.35 -3.09 2.21
CA LEU A 213 7.87 -3.53 3.52
C LEU A 213 7.33 -2.38 4.37
N ARG A 214 7.94 -1.19 4.31
CA ARG A 214 7.44 0.00 4.99
C ARG A 214 6.04 0.37 4.47
N TYR A 215 5.86 0.47 3.17
CA TYR A 215 4.55 0.82 2.60
C TYR A 215 3.51 -0.27 2.80
N MET A 216 3.88 -1.54 2.72
CA MET A 216 2.97 -2.64 3.08
C MET A 216 2.55 -2.58 4.55
N SER A 217 3.42 -2.11 5.43
CA SER A 217 3.09 -1.89 6.85
C SER A 217 2.11 -0.74 7.04
N VAL A 218 2.20 0.32 6.23
CA VAL A 218 1.20 1.41 6.19
C VAL A 218 -0.17 0.89 5.77
N LEU A 219 -0.19 -0.01 4.78
CA LEU A 219 -1.40 -0.67 4.31
C LEU A 219 -2.01 -1.60 5.38
N LEU A 220 -1.37 -1.92 6.51
CA LEU A 220 -2.04 -2.66 7.59
C LEU A 220 -3.21 -1.88 8.19
N SER A 221 -3.22 -0.55 8.05
CA SER A 221 -4.32 0.29 8.51
C SER A 221 -5.66 -0.11 7.88
N HIS A 222 -6.71 -0.14 8.70
CA HIS A 222 -8.05 -0.55 8.28
C HIS A 222 -8.71 0.59 7.46
N PRO A 223 -9.37 0.31 6.31
CA PRO A 223 -9.97 1.35 5.47
C PRO A 223 -10.97 2.27 6.20
N GLN A 224 -11.76 1.74 7.14
CA GLN A 224 -12.70 2.53 7.96
C GLN A 224 -12.06 3.35 9.08
N GLN A 225 -10.75 3.19 9.33
CA GLN A 225 -10.06 3.82 10.47
C GLN A 225 -8.91 4.73 10.06
N ARG A 226 -8.28 4.47 8.91
CA ARG A 226 -7.15 5.27 8.43
C ARG A 226 -7.62 6.67 8.03
N CYS A 227 -6.73 7.64 8.20
CA CYS A 227 -6.93 9.00 7.69
C CYS A 227 -6.79 9.04 6.16
N THR A 228 -6.91 10.22 5.55
CA THR A 228 -6.52 10.39 4.15
C THR A 228 -5.00 10.22 4.00
N GLN A 229 -4.54 9.82 2.82
CA GLN A 229 -3.12 9.54 2.63
C GLN A 229 -2.25 10.78 2.90
N ASP A 230 -2.73 11.97 2.56
CA ASP A 230 -2.03 13.25 2.77
C ASP A 230 -1.85 13.63 4.24
N MET A 231 -2.72 13.12 5.13
CA MET A 231 -2.67 13.42 6.57
C MET A 231 -1.80 12.42 7.34
N MET A 232 -1.24 11.43 6.66
CA MET A 232 -0.47 10.38 7.28
C MET A 232 0.98 10.82 7.54
N ASP A 233 1.27 11.18 8.78
CA ASP A 233 2.63 11.50 9.23
C ASP A 233 3.34 10.27 9.80
N LEU A 234 4.28 9.70 9.04
CA LEU A 234 5.13 8.62 9.52
C LEU A 234 6.42 9.21 10.10
N PRO A 235 6.77 8.90 11.37
CA PRO A 235 7.99 9.37 11.98
C PRO A 235 9.22 9.10 11.10
N LYS A 236 10.01 10.15 10.85
CA LYS A 236 11.26 10.04 10.08
C LYS A 236 12.24 9.14 10.84
N SER A 237 13.02 8.34 10.11
CA SER A 237 14.04 7.47 10.69
C SER A 237 14.99 8.24 11.61
N LEU A 238 15.14 7.77 12.85
CA LEU A 238 16.00 8.39 13.87
C LEU A 238 17.48 8.44 13.46
N THR A 239 17.89 7.57 12.54
CA THR A 239 19.27 7.46 12.05
C THR A 239 19.71 8.59 11.11
N LYS A 240 18.84 9.55 10.77
CA LYS A 240 19.14 10.68 9.88
C LYS A 240 19.31 12.02 10.60
N ARG A 241 19.52 12.03 11.93
CA ARG A 241 20.06 13.21 12.62
C ARG A 241 21.59 13.23 12.46
N SER A 242 22.07 13.84 11.38
CA SER A 242 23.45 14.36 11.38
C SER A 242 23.53 15.51 12.39
N PRO A 243 24.59 15.62 13.21
CA PRO A 243 24.77 16.79 14.06
C PRO A 243 24.90 18.02 13.16
N THR A 244 24.03 19.01 13.38
CA THR A 244 24.20 20.37 12.88
C THR A 244 25.55 20.88 13.38
N CYS A 245 26.49 21.12 12.46
CA CYS A 245 27.63 21.99 12.76
C CYS A 245 27.07 23.40 12.88
N ASP A 246 26.91 23.86 14.12
CA ASP A 246 26.79 25.29 14.38
C ASP A 246 28.13 25.95 14.00
N PRO A 247 28.14 27.05 13.23
CA PRO A 247 29.36 27.81 13.02
C PRO A 247 29.71 28.48 14.35
N ALA A 248 30.81 28.07 14.97
CA ALA A 248 31.34 28.76 16.13
C ALA A 248 31.67 30.21 15.75
N ASN A 249 31.01 31.16 16.42
CA ASN A 249 31.41 32.55 16.53
C ASN A 249 32.90 32.61 16.91
N GLY A 250 33.73 33.09 15.99
CA GLY A 250 35.12 33.47 16.25
C GLY A 250 35.24 34.98 16.33
N GLU A 251 34.78 35.58 17.43
CA GLU A 251 35.21 36.91 17.86
C GLU A 251 36.16 36.75 19.04
N GLU A 252 37.47 36.89 18.80
CA GLU A 252 38.37 37.70 19.64
C GLU A 252 39.78 37.69 19.04
N GLY A 253 40.31 38.88 18.77
CA GLY A 253 41.66 39.07 18.24
C GLY A 253 42.05 40.54 18.22
N ALA A 254 42.08 41.20 19.38
CA ALA A 254 42.76 42.47 19.55
C ALA A 254 44.20 42.21 20.09
N PRO A 255 45.26 42.71 19.44
CA PRO A 255 46.62 42.45 19.87
C PRO A 255 47.06 43.44 20.95
N ILE A 256 47.70 42.91 22.01
CA ILE A 256 48.44 43.70 22.99
C ILE A 256 49.79 44.09 22.36
N SER A 257 50.01 45.39 22.20
CA SER A 257 51.27 45.98 21.72
C SER A 257 52.37 45.81 22.77
N SER A 258 53.51 45.31 22.35
CA SER A 258 54.77 45.41 23.09
C SER A 258 55.75 46.24 22.26
N GLN A 259 55.80 47.54 22.55
CA GLN A 259 56.97 48.43 22.56
C GLN A 259 56.53 49.85 22.94
#